data_AF-A0A124R6V4-F1
#
_entry.id   AF-A0A124R6V4-F1
#
_cell.length_a   1.000
_cell.length_b   1.000
_cell.length_c   1.000
_cell.angle_alpha   90.00
_cell.angle_beta   90.00
_cell.angle_gamma   90.00
#
_symmetry.space_group_name_H-M   'P 1'
#
loop_
_entity.id
_entity.type
_entity.pdbx_description
1 polymer ?
#
loop_
_entity_poly.entity_id
_entity_poly.type
_entity_poly.pdbx_seq_one_letter_code
_entity_poly.pdbx_strand_id
1 'polypeptide(L)'
;MTESPVSSASYQPRDVVNAPDIKAAIARRSAERGDPADISAWLTNHFFRWVIGGFQQAQPLHSLADYRAVAGADQPAPEWLVRRFMPRPTSGDAPGADAPGADAAASQAPALPKPLYFIDPEHLLLIDRERVLVEFLRSRAGTRLAQKLQRITCAMALAMWEREHQRMQARRDKGWVPSSGLALREVLRTANGMIFEFVGSHAALREEMAYESYHMQHCLGQFADRRQLRGGYGEQYAEAVRDGRLRLFTLRGAGNQPHVTISLSMRADGLRIDQIKGKQNRHPVRRYTDDVRQFLRALAPKGERHPDCEGMGLVFEPEAPGAAVGEWTFVTDVRSPDYLLSVMSANFHLIEHFEQPPAVLQWLLLRNAPHALGRLRQIDPAVAAAARQTLSGNALPVAQHPAATPAAPVAFAIEGIPIDPALCGPLVLDSAMHGDEPC
;
A
#
# COMPACT_ATOMS: atom_id res chain seq x y z
N MET A 1 -13.95 27.26 9.33
CA MET A 1 -13.32 27.82 10.53
C MET A 1 -12.24 26.85 10.98
N THR A 2 -10.99 27.24 10.80
CA THR A 2 -9.78 26.47 11.10
C THR A 2 -9.47 26.58 12.59
N GLU A 3 -9.70 25.52 13.36
CA GLU A 3 -9.18 25.40 14.72
C GLU A 3 -7.71 24.97 14.68
N SER A 4 -6.86 25.82 15.27
CA SER A 4 -5.43 25.61 15.47
C SER A 4 -5.15 24.40 16.38
N PRO A 5 -4.04 23.68 16.18
CA PRO A 5 -3.67 22.54 17.01
C PRO A 5 -3.33 22.98 18.43
N VAL A 6 -4.00 22.35 19.40
CA VAL A 6 -3.89 22.65 20.84
C VAL A 6 -2.46 22.44 21.33
N SER A 7 -1.96 23.53 21.92
CA SER A 7 -0.71 23.69 22.67
C SER A 7 -0.47 22.58 23.70
N SER A 8 0.80 22.37 24.06
CA SER A 8 1.29 21.45 25.09
C SER A 8 0.41 21.45 26.35
N ALA A 9 -0.48 20.46 26.44
CA ALA A 9 -1.40 20.30 27.56
C ALA A 9 -0.61 19.81 28.80
N SER A 10 -0.07 20.76 29.55
CA SER A 10 0.26 20.51 30.95
C SER A 10 -1.04 20.13 31.66
N TYR A 11 -1.01 19.03 32.42
CA TYR A 11 -2.15 18.64 33.24
C TYR A 11 -2.41 19.77 34.23
N GLN A 12 -3.50 20.53 34.07
CA GLN A 12 -3.99 21.44 35.10
C GLN A 12 -5.02 20.65 35.93
N PRO A 13 -4.63 20.07 37.07
CA PRO A 13 -5.55 19.29 37.88
C PRO A 13 -6.67 20.21 38.39
N ARG A 14 -7.92 19.81 38.17
CA ARG A 14 -9.06 20.38 38.90
C ARG A 14 -9.04 19.87 40.32
N ASP A 15 -9.57 20.65 41.26
CA ASP A 15 -9.72 20.21 42.64
C ASP A 15 -10.93 19.25 42.72
N VAL A 16 -10.67 17.96 42.48
CA VAL A 16 -11.67 16.89 42.47
C VAL A 16 -11.77 16.24 43.85
N VAL A 17 -12.94 16.30 44.47
CA VAL A 17 -13.17 15.86 45.86
C VAL A 17 -12.99 14.34 46.02
N ASN A 18 -13.44 13.56 45.04
CA ASN A 18 -13.44 12.09 45.08
C ASN A 18 -12.27 11.48 44.27
N ALA A 19 -11.14 12.19 44.16
CA ALA A 19 -9.97 11.70 43.44
C ALA A 19 -9.45 10.31 43.91
N PRO A 20 -9.45 9.97 45.23
CA PRO A 20 -9.09 8.62 45.68
C PRO A 20 -10.01 7.53 45.11
N ASP A 21 -11.31 7.79 45.06
CA ASP A 21 -12.32 6.83 44.58
C ASP A 21 -12.15 6.56 43.08
N ILE A 22 -11.88 7.61 42.29
CA ILE A 22 -11.58 7.48 40.85
C ILE A 22 -10.36 6.59 40.64
N LYS A 23 -9.28 6.83 41.41
CA LYS A 23 -8.05 6.04 41.28
C LYS A 23 -8.27 4.57 41.69
N ALA A 24 -9.05 4.35 42.75
CA ALA A 24 -9.43 3.02 43.21
C ALA A 24 -10.29 2.28 42.16
N ALA A 25 -11.26 2.96 41.55
CA ALA A 25 -12.09 2.39 40.49
C ALA A 25 -11.27 1.98 39.26
N ILE A 26 -10.34 2.83 38.80
CA ILE A 26 -9.41 2.50 37.70
C ILE A 26 -8.57 1.27 38.04
N ALA A 27 -7.99 1.21 39.25
CA ALA A 27 -7.17 0.08 39.67
C ALA A 27 -8.00 -1.22 39.77
N ARG A 28 -9.22 -1.14 40.32
CA ARG A 28 -10.16 -2.26 40.42
C ARG A 28 -10.50 -2.82 39.04
N ARG A 29 -10.95 -1.98 38.10
CA ARG A 29 -11.27 -2.40 36.73
C ARG A 29 -10.06 -2.97 35.99
N SER A 30 -8.87 -2.41 36.24
CA SER A 30 -7.62 -2.92 35.67
C SER A 30 -7.28 -4.33 36.18
N ALA A 31 -7.48 -4.58 37.47
CA ALA A 31 -7.30 -5.90 38.07
C ALA A 31 -8.34 -6.92 37.57
N GLU A 32 -9.63 -6.53 37.51
CA GLU A 32 -10.72 -7.37 36.99
C GLU A 32 -10.47 -7.81 35.52
N ARG A 33 -9.87 -6.94 34.69
CA ARG A 33 -9.50 -7.28 33.30
C ARG A 33 -8.20 -8.07 33.15
N GLY A 34 -7.42 -8.24 34.23
CA GLY A 34 -6.09 -8.82 34.18
C GLY A 34 -5.11 -8.02 33.31
N ASP A 35 -5.13 -6.68 33.41
CA ASP A 35 -4.19 -5.84 32.65
C ASP A 35 -2.73 -6.08 33.09
N PRO A 36 -1.76 -6.09 32.15
CA PRO A 36 -0.34 -6.12 32.46
C PRO A 36 0.10 -4.99 33.42
N ALA A 37 1.13 -5.24 34.23
CA ALA A 37 1.56 -4.32 35.29
C ALA A 37 1.97 -2.93 34.76
N ASP A 38 2.57 -2.86 33.57
CA ASP A 38 2.94 -1.62 32.92
C ASP A 38 1.72 -0.81 32.44
N ILE A 39 0.69 -1.47 31.90
CA ILE A 39 -0.58 -0.86 31.52
C ILE A 39 -1.34 -0.39 32.77
N SER A 40 -1.40 -1.21 33.83
CA SER A 40 -2.03 -0.84 35.09
C SER A 40 -1.38 0.38 35.74
N ALA A 41 -0.03 0.42 35.76
CA ALA A 41 0.74 1.58 36.23
C ALA A 41 0.49 2.82 35.35
N TRP A 42 0.34 2.63 34.03
CA TRP A 42 0.04 3.72 33.12
C TRP A 42 -1.37 4.29 33.36
N LEU A 43 -2.37 3.43 33.55
CA LEU A 43 -3.76 3.84 33.81
C LEU A 43 -3.87 4.61 35.13
N THR A 44 -3.31 4.08 36.21
CA THR A 44 -3.35 4.70 37.54
C THR A 44 -2.55 6.01 37.65
N ASN A 45 -1.72 6.32 36.64
CA ASN A 45 -0.96 7.57 36.55
C ASN A 45 -1.50 8.50 35.46
N HIS A 46 -1.31 8.15 34.18
CA HIS A 46 -1.58 9.02 33.04
C HIS A 46 -3.07 9.17 32.73
N PHE A 47 -3.81 8.05 32.78
CA PHE A 47 -5.27 8.09 32.58
C PHE A 47 -5.93 8.81 33.77
N PHE A 48 -5.59 8.45 35.01
CA PHE A 48 -6.05 9.17 36.21
C PHE A 48 -5.82 10.69 36.13
N ARG A 49 -4.61 11.14 35.77
CA ARG A 49 -4.30 12.58 35.59
C ARG A 49 -5.15 13.25 34.52
N TRP A 50 -5.49 12.52 33.45
CA TRP A 50 -6.38 13.02 32.41
C TRP A 50 -7.83 13.11 32.90
N VAL A 51 -8.30 12.14 33.70
CA VAL A 51 -9.65 12.17 34.27
C VAL A 51 -9.84 13.41 35.15
N ILE A 52 -8.92 13.65 36.09
CA ILE A 52 -9.04 14.79 37.02
C ILE A 52 -8.81 16.16 36.37
N GLY A 53 -8.05 16.22 35.26
CA GLY A 53 -7.69 17.49 34.61
C GLY A 53 -8.55 17.83 33.39
N GLY A 54 -9.03 16.82 32.66
CA GLY A 54 -9.53 16.99 31.29
C GLY A 54 -10.85 16.28 30.98
N PHE A 55 -11.43 15.52 31.91
CA PHE A 55 -12.75 14.92 31.70
C PHE A 55 -13.84 16.00 31.72
N GLN A 56 -14.69 16.03 30.69
CA GLN A 56 -15.64 17.13 30.49
C GLN A 56 -16.84 17.05 31.45
N GLN A 57 -17.21 15.84 31.88
CA GLN A 57 -18.40 15.52 32.66
C GLN A 57 -18.13 15.63 34.17
N ALA A 58 -17.17 16.47 34.55
CA ALA A 58 -16.94 16.81 35.95
C ALA A 58 -18.01 17.81 36.41
N GLN A 59 -18.71 17.47 37.49
CA GLN A 59 -19.78 18.29 38.04
C GLN A 59 -19.21 19.28 39.05
N PRO A 60 -19.44 20.60 38.89
CA PRO A 60 -19.02 21.57 39.89
C PRO A 60 -19.84 21.41 41.17
N LEU A 61 -19.20 21.61 42.32
CA LEU A 61 -19.84 21.57 43.64
C LEU A 61 -19.90 22.98 44.23
N HIS A 62 -21.10 23.44 44.54
CA HIS A 62 -21.37 24.73 45.17
C HIS A 62 -21.89 24.58 46.60
N SER A 63 -22.35 23.38 46.99
CA SER A 63 -22.88 23.10 48.31
C SER A 63 -22.65 21.65 48.77
N LEU A 64 -22.90 21.38 50.06
CA LEU A 64 -22.96 20.00 50.57
C LEU A 64 -24.17 19.21 50.04
N ALA A 65 -25.25 19.91 49.63
CA ALA A 65 -26.39 19.26 48.99
C ALA A 65 -26.01 18.72 47.61
N ASP A 66 -25.22 19.49 46.85
CA ASP A 66 -24.70 19.06 45.55
C ASP A 66 -23.85 17.80 45.69
N TYR A 67 -22.96 17.77 46.70
CA TYR A 67 -22.14 16.58 46.98
C TYR A 67 -22.99 15.35 47.30
N ARG A 68 -24.01 15.48 48.16
CA ARG A 68 -24.91 14.36 48.49
C ARG A 68 -25.73 13.88 47.29
N ALA A 69 -26.11 14.78 46.39
CA ALA A 69 -26.84 14.42 45.18
C ALA A 69 -25.99 13.56 44.22
N VAL A 70 -24.67 13.76 44.20
CA VAL A 70 -23.78 13.10 43.23
C VAL A 70 -22.99 11.92 43.83
N ALA A 71 -22.68 11.96 45.13
CA ALA A 71 -22.03 10.89 45.88
C ALA A 71 -23.02 9.84 46.42
N GLY A 72 -24.32 10.18 46.43
CA GLY A 72 -25.37 9.38 47.05
C GLY A 72 -25.67 9.83 48.49
N ALA A 73 -26.94 9.77 48.88
CA ALA A 73 -27.42 10.30 50.17
C ALA A 73 -26.79 9.59 51.39
N ASP A 74 -26.38 8.34 51.21
CA ASP A 74 -25.83 7.48 52.27
C ASP A 74 -24.31 7.65 52.44
N GLN A 75 -23.63 8.39 51.56
CA GLN A 75 -22.19 8.56 51.62
C GLN A 75 -21.81 9.78 52.49
N PRO A 76 -21.07 9.61 53.60
CA PRO A 76 -20.73 10.74 54.47
C PRO A 76 -19.74 11.68 53.77
N ALA A 77 -20.06 12.97 53.78
CA ALA A 77 -19.15 14.01 53.27
C ALA A 77 -17.87 14.08 54.13
N PRO A 78 -16.67 14.16 53.53
CA PRO A 78 -15.43 14.33 54.26
C PRO A 78 -15.46 15.55 55.19
N GLU A 79 -14.90 15.44 56.40
CA GLU A 79 -14.95 16.52 57.40
C GLU A 79 -14.41 17.86 56.88
N TRP A 80 -13.35 17.83 56.06
CA TRP A 80 -12.77 19.03 55.46
C TRP A 80 -13.72 19.70 54.47
N LEU A 81 -14.54 18.92 53.75
CA LEU A 81 -15.53 19.42 52.80
C LEU A 81 -16.70 20.08 53.54
N VAL A 82 -17.12 19.46 54.66
CA VAL A 82 -18.12 20.03 55.57
C VAL A 82 -17.64 21.38 56.11
N ARG A 83 -16.42 21.45 56.65
CA ARG A 83 -15.83 22.69 57.17
C ARG A 83 -15.70 23.78 56.10
N ARG A 84 -15.51 23.43 54.83
CA ARG A 84 -15.40 24.39 53.71
C ARG A 84 -16.73 25.03 53.34
N PHE A 85 -17.84 24.30 53.44
CA PHE A 85 -19.17 24.80 53.11
C PHE A 85 -19.98 25.26 54.33
N MET A 86 -19.45 25.11 55.54
CA MET A 86 -20.07 25.69 56.74
C MET A 86 -19.90 27.22 56.74
N PRO A 87 -20.97 27.98 57.10
CA PRO A 87 -20.87 29.42 57.25
C PRO A 87 -19.90 29.75 58.39
N ARG A 88 -18.90 30.58 58.10
CA ARG A 88 -17.99 31.12 59.12
C ARG A 88 -18.79 32.11 59.97
N PRO A 89 -18.73 32.07 61.32
CA PRO A 89 -19.39 33.08 62.14
C PRO A 89 -18.80 34.46 61.82
N THR A 90 -19.67 35.38 61.41
CA THR A 90 -19.34 36.80 61.25
C THR A 90 -18.92 37.35 62.60
N SER A 91 -17.64 37.71 62.73
CA SER A 91 -17.12 38.36 63.93
C SER A 91 -17.69 39.77 64.08
N GLY A 92 -18.64 39.91 65.01
CA GLY A 92 -18.73 41.06 65.93
C GLY A 92 -19.62 42.24 65.54
N ASP A 93 -20.90 42.16 65.91
CA ASP A 93 -21.67 43.31 66.42
C ASP A 93 -21.35 43.49 67.92
N ALA A 94 -21.19 44.76 68.35
CA ALA A 94 -21.26 45.35 69.72
C ALA A 94 -20.09 46.30 70.09
N PRO A 95 -20.34 47.36 70.92
CA PRO A 95 -19.93 48.73 70.58
C PRO A 95 -18.93 49.41 71.54
N GLY A 96 -18.28 50.47 71.04
CA GLY A 96 -17.84 51.67 71.79
C GLY A 96 -16.51 51.61 72.56
N ALA A 97 -15.48 52.29 72.05
CA ALA A 97 -14.52 53.11 72.82
C ALA A 97 -13.60 53.89 71.87
N ASP A 98 -13.40 55.16 72.19
CA ASP A 98 -12.70 56.17 71.39
C ASP A 98 -11.17 56.00 71.25
N ALA A 99 -10.67 56.64 70.19
CA ALA A 99 -9.35 57.26 70.00
C ALA A 99 -8.34 56.60 69.03
N PRO A 100 -7.53 57.42 68.31
CA PRO A 100 -7.17 57.18 66.91
C PRO A 100 -5.68 56.84 66.71
N GLY A 101 -5.36 56.11 65.65
CA GLY A 101 -3.98 55.97 65.18
C GLY A 101 -3.78 54.94 64.07
N ALA A 102 -3.14 55.43 63.00
CA ALA A 102 -2.28 54.70 62.06
C ALA A 102 -2.92 53.81 60.96
N ASP A 103 -2.72 54.31 59.73
CA ASP A 103 -2.12 53.60 58.60
C ASP A 103 -2.91 52.49 57.87
N ALA A 104 -3.39 52.89 56.69
CA ALA A 104 -3.23 52.19 55.41
C ALA A 104 -3.10 50.66 55.46
N ALA A 105 -4.22 49.97 55.32
CA ALA A 105 -4.25 48.65 54.72
C ALA A 105 -5.35 48.62 53.66
N ALA A 106 -4.92 48.66 52.41
CA ALA A 106 -5.77 48.48 51.24
C ALA A 106 -6.61 47.21 51.38
N SER A 107 -7.92 47.39 51.20
CA SER A 107 -8.94 46.37 51.11
C SER A 107 -8.53 45.21 50.20
N GLN A 108 -8.13 44.08 50.78
CA GLN A 108 -8.11 42.80 50.08
C GLN A 108 -9.52 42.22 50.13
N ALA A 109 -10.24 42.33 49.00
CA ALA A 109 -11.44 41.55 48.77
C ALA A 109 -11.12 40.05 48.96
N PRO A 110 -11.95 39.26 49.67
CA PRO A 110 -11.68 37.85 49.86
C PRO A 110 -11.66 37.15 48.49
N ALA A 111 -10.54 36.49 48.18
CA ALA A 111 -10.41 35.68 46.96
C ALA A 111 -11.56 34.66 46.90
N LEU A 112 -12.29 34.65 45.78
CA LEU A 112 -13.35 33.68 45.52
C LEU A 112 -12.81 32.25 45.76
N PRO A 113 -13.53 31.40 46.52
CA PRO A 113 -13.06 30.05 46.79
C PRO A 113 -12.90 29.27 45.50
N LYS A 114 -11.72 28.65 45.31
CA LYS A 114 -11.40 27.81 44.14
C LYS A 114 -12.50 26.75 43.92
N PRO A 115 -12.99 26.56 42.68
CA PRO A 115 -14.10 25.66 42.40
C PRO A 115 -13.72 24.20 42.68
N LEU A 116 -14.62 23.46 43.34
CA LEU A 116 -14.51 22.03 43.60
C LEU A 116 -15.33 21.24 42.59
N TYR A 117 -14.89 20.04 42.26
CA TYR A 117 -15.56 19.16 41.31
C TYR A 117 -15.76 17.76 41.85
N PHE A 118 -16.78 17.08 41.34
CA PHE A 118 -17.02 15.65 41.49
C PHE A 118 -17.02 14.97 40.11
N ILE A 119 -16.49 13.76 40.03
CA ILE A 119 -16.54 12.95 38.80
C ILE A 119 -17.05 11.57 39.18
N ASP A 120 -18.16 11.13 38.62
CA ASP A 120 -18.65 9.76 38.79
C ASP A 120 -17.60 8.75 38.25
N PRO A 121 -16.99 7.90 39.11
CA PRO A 121 -16.00 6.91 38.70
C PRO A 121 -16.56 5.84 37.75
N GLU A 122 -17.87 5.64 37.73
CA GLU A 122 -18.58 4.66 36.89
C GLU A 122 -19.30 5.30 35.70
N HIS A 123 -19.00 6.57 35.40
CA HIS A 123 -19.59 7.25 34.25
C HIS A 123 -19.31 6.50 32.94
N LEU A 124 -20.33 6.18 32.15
CA LEU A 124 -20.20 5.33 30.95
C LEU A 124 -19.13 5.83 29.95
N LEU A 125 -19.11 7.14 29.65
CA LEU A 125 -18.10 7.72 28.76
C LEU A 125 -16.66 7.59 29.29
N LEU A 126 -16.47 7.58 30.61
CA LEU A 126 -15.16 7.38 31.22
C LEU A 126 -14.71 5.92 31.02
N ILE A 127 -15.60 4.98 31.28
CA ILE A 127 -15.37 3.53 31.10
C ILE A 127 -15.09 3.21 29.62
N ASP A 128 -15.87 3.76 28.70
CA ASP A 128 -15.66 3.56 27.26
C ASP A 128 -14.29 4.08 26.81
N ARG A 129 -13.87 5.24 27.32
CA ARG A 129 -12.54 5.82 27.01
C ARG A 129 -11.41 4.97 27.57
N GLU A 130 -11.57 4.45 28.78
CA GLU A 130 -10.64 3.51 29.40
C GLU A 130 -10.51 2.23 28.56
N ARG A 131 -11.64 1.63 28.15
CA ARG A 131 -11.68 0.40 27.33
C ARG A 131 -10.90 0.58 26.02
N VAL A 132 -11.18 1.67 25.30
CA VAL A 132 -10.52 2.00 24.03
C VAL A 132 -8.99 2.14 24.21
N LEU A 133 -8.56 2.82 25.28
CA LEU A 133 -7.14 2.98 25.57
C LEU A 133 -6.47 1.65 25.92
N VAL A 134 -7.11 0.81 26.73
CA VAL A 134 -6.58 -0.50 27.10
C VAL A 134 -6.39 -1.38 25.86
N GLU A 135 -7.39 -1.43 24.97
CA GLU A 135 -7.30 -2.17 23.71
C GLU A 135 -6.13 -1.66 22.85
N PHE A 136 -6.03 -0.33 22.68
CA PHE A 136 -4.92 0.30 21.96
C PHE A 136 -3.57 -0.05 22.58
N LEU A 137 -3.40 0.08 23.89
CA LEU A 137 -2.13 -0.19 24.57
C LEU A 137 -1.74 -1.67 24.49
N ARG A 138 -2.70 -2.60 24.66
CA ARG A 138 -2.47 -4.04 24.51
C ARG A 138 -2.01 -4.38 23.08
N SER A 139 -2.59 -3.76 22.06
CA SER A 139 -2.18 -3.96 20.65
C SER A 139 -0.72 -3.55 20.36
N ARG A 140 -0.09 -2.82 21.29
CA ARG A 140 1.29 -2.31 21.16
C ARG A 140 2.31 -3.18 21.88
N ALA A 141 1.89 -4.27 22.50
CA ALA A 141 2.79 -5.26 23.09
C ALA A 141 3.88 -5.68 22.07
N GLY A 142 5.13 -5.73 22.53
CA GLY A 142 6.28 -6.08 21.68
C GLY A 142 6.77 -4.97 20.72
N THR A 143 6.11 -3.81 20.66
CA THR A 143 6.55 -2.68 19.80
C THR A 143 7.47 -1.71 20.55
N ARG A 144 8.17 -0.84 19.80
CA ARG A 144 8.95 0.29 20.37
C ARG A 144 8.10 1.22 21.24
N LEU A 145 6.78 1.27 21.02
CA LEU A 145 5.88 2.09 21.81
C LEU A 145 5.70 1.53 23.23
N ALA A 146 5.62 0.21 23.37
CA ALA A 146 5.53 -0.45 24.68
C ALA A 146 6.72 -0.10 25.57
N GLN A 147 7.94 -0.06 25.00
CA GLN A 147 9.17 0.33 25.72
C GLN A 147 9.13 1.78 26.24
N LYS A 148 8.29 2.64 25.66
CA LYS A 148 8.17 4.07 26.01
C LYS A 148 6.81 4.41 26.59
N LEU A 149 6.01 3.41 26.98
CA LEU A 149 4.63 3.58 27.42
C LEU A 149 4.49 4.66 28.51
N GLN A 150 5.34 4.60 29.54
CA GLN A 150 5.30 5.54 30.67
C GLN A 150 5.67 6.99 30.31
N ARG A 151 6.24 7.24 29.12
CA ARG A 151 6.56 8.59 28.61
C ARG A 151 5.43 9.19 27.77
N ILE A 152 4.39 8.42 27.45
CA ILE A 152 3.28 8.85 26.62
C ILE A 152 2.14 9.27 27.54
N THR A 153 1.67 10.50 27.39
CA THR A 153 0.51 10.99 28.15
C THR A 153 -0.79 10.40 27.61
N CYS A 154 -1.85 10.43 28.42
CA CYS A 154 -3.16 9.95 27.97
C CYS A 154 -3.69 10.70 26.75
N ALA A 155 -3.50 12.03 26.68
CA ALA A 155 -3.88 12.82 25.51
C ALA A 155 -3.12 12.38 24.24
N MET A 156 -1.82 12.10 24.35
CA MET A 156 -1.03 11.59 23.23
C MET A 156 -1.51 10.20 22.77
N ALA A 157 -1.81 9.29 23.72
CA ALA A 157 -2.32 7.96 23.40
C ALA A 157 -3.68 8.03 22.68
N LEU A 158 -4.61 8.84 23.16
CA LEU A 158 -5.90 9.08 22.50
C LEU A 158 -5.71 9.66 21.09
N ALA A 159 -4.82 10.63 20.90
CA ALA A 159 -4.53 11.20 19.59
C ALA A 159 -3.83 10.22 18.64
N MET A 160 -3.05 9.26 19.15
CA MET A 160 -2.48 8.17 18.35
C MET A 160 -3.56 7.18 17.90
N TRP A 161 -4.42 6.75 18.82
CA TRP A 161 -5.55 5.86 18.51
C TRP A 161 -6.51 6.50 17.49
N GLU A 162 -6.88 7.76 17.69
CA GLU A 162 -7.79 8.49 16.80
C GLU A 162 -7.21 8.59 15.37
N ARG A 163 -5.93 8.96 15.24
CA ARG A 163 -5.25 9.01 13.93
C ARG A 163 -5.20 7.65 13.25
N GLU A 164 -5.00 6.57 14.01
CA GLU A 164 -5.00 5.23 13.46
C GLU A 164 -6.40 4.80 13.02
N HIS A 165 -7.42 5.05 13.83
CA HIS A 165 -8.80 4.78 13.51
C HIS A 165 -9.25 5.54 12.26
N GLN A 166 -8.93 6.84 12.17
CA GLN A 166 -9.18 7.65 10.98
C GLN A 166 -8.44 7.14 9.75
N ARG A 167 -7.18 6.69 9.88
CA ARG A 167 -6.45 6.06 8.76
C ARG A 167 -7.11 4.77 8.31
N MET A 168 -7.53 3.92 9.25
CA MET A 168 -8.24 2.68 8.93
C MET A 168 -9.58 2.97 8.25
N GLN A 169 -10.32 3.96 8.74
CA GLN A 169 -11.58 4.39 8.15
C GLN A 169 -11.38 4.95 6.74
N ALA A 170 -10.39 5.83 6.55
CA ALA A 170 -10.04 6.36 5.24
C ALA A 170 -9.56 5.27 4.26
N ARG A 171 -8.89 4.22 4.75
CA ARG A 171 -8.53 3.04 3.94
C ARG A 171 -9.76 2.22 3.57
N ARG A 172 -10.69 1.99 4.50
CA ARG A 172 -11.97 1.31 4.25
C ARG A 172 -12.85 2.07 3.26
N ASP A 173 -12.95 3.39 3.37
CA ASP A 173 -13.67 4.22 2.40
C ASP A 173 -12.98 4.21 1.00
N LYS A 174 -11.69 3.91 0.97
CA LYS A 174 -10.93 3.61 -0.27
C LYS A 174 -11.06 2.14 -0.74
N GLY A 175 -11.88 1.32 -0.09
CA GLY A 175 -12.14 -0.07 -0.46
C GLY A 175 -11.11 -1.07 0.08
N TRP A 176 -10.28 -0.69 1.07
CA TRP A 176 -9.36 -1.63 1.70
C TRP A 176 -10.11 -2.55 2.67
N VAL A 177 -9.96 -3.86 2.43
CA VAL A 177 -10.44 -4.95 3.29
C VAL A 177 -9.27 -5.92 3.49
N PRO A 178 -9.01 -6.43 4.70
CA PRO A 178 -7.98 -7.44 4.90
C PRO A 178 -8.36 -8.75 4.20
N SER A 179 -7.37 -9.46 3.65
CA SER A 179 -7.57 -10.83 3.18
C SER A 179 -7.82 -11.76 4.36
N SER A 180 -8.89 -12.55 4.28
CA SER A 180 -9.21 -13.61 5.24
C SER A 180 -8.55 -14.94 4.85
N GLY A 181 -8.19 -15.10 3.58
CA GLY A 181 -7.66 -16.34 3.00
C GLY A 181 -8.71 -17.43 2.77
N LEU A 182 -9.94 -17.26 3.27
CA LEU A 182 -10.97 -18.30 3.28
C LEU A 182 -11.53 -18.62 1.89
N ALA A 183 -11.51 -17.65 0.98
CA ALA A 183 -11.95 -17.82 -0.40
C ALA A 183 -10.77 -18.12 -1.36
N LEU A 184 -9.68 -18.69 -0.86
CA LEU A 184 -8.50 -19.03 -1.65
C LEU A 184 -8.18 -20.52 -1.54
N ARG A 185 -7.96 -21.16 -2.70
CA ARG A 185 -7.52 -22.54 -2.80
C ARG A 185 -6.14 -22.60 -3.42
N GLU A 186 -5.19 -23.25 -2.75
CA GLU A 186 -3.84 -23.46 -3.30
C GLU A 186 -3.89 -24.28 -4.59
N VAL A 187 -3.17 -23.83 -5.62
CA VAL A 187 -3.07 -24.51 -6.93
C VAL A 187 -1.64 -24.94 -7.22
N LEU A 188 -0.68 -24.04 -7.05
CA LEU A 188 0.70 -24.27 -7.43
C LEU A 188 1.65 -23.47 -6.55
N ARG A 189 2.70 -24.13 -6.02
CA ARG A 189 3.81 -23.47 -5.36
C ARG A 189 4.89 -23.17 -6.39
N THR A 190 5.40 -21.94 -6.38
CA THR A 190 6.40 -21.47 -7.34
C THR A 190 7.61 -20.88 -6.61
N ALA A 191 8.63 -20.44 -7.35
CA ALA A 191 9.85 -19.89 -6.74
C ALA A 191 9.59 -18.58 -5.98
N ASN A 192 8.63 -17.77 -6.44
CA ASN A 192 8.35 -16.45 -5.88
C ASN A 192 7.12 -16.41 -4.95
N GLY A 193 6.43 -17.53 -4.75
CA GLY A 193 5.26 -17.57 -3.87
C GLY A 193 4.34 -18.74 -4.15
N MET A 194 3.05 -18.49 -4.02
CA MET A 194 2.01 -19.49 -4.21
C MET A 194 0.87 -18.92 -5.03
N ILE A 195 0.40 -19.72 -5.98
CA ILE A 195 -0.76 -19.42 -6.81
C ILE A 195 -1.99 -19.99 -6.14
N PHE A 196 -2.95 -19.12 -5.93
CA PHE A 196 -4.26 -19.45 -5.39
C PHE A 196 -5.33 -19.25 -6.46
N GLU A 197 -6.34 -20.11 -6.47
CA GLU A 197 -7.61 -19.89 -7.16
C GLU A 197 -8.62 -19.29 -6.19
N PHE A 198 -9.39 -18.31 -6.66
CA PHE A 198 -10.49 -17.75 -5.88
C PHE A 198 -11.69 -18.71 -5.87
N VAL A 199 -12.24 -18.97 -4.70
CA VAL A 199 -13.37 -19.88 -4.51
C VAL A 199 -14.67 -19.09 -4.68
N GLY A 200 -15.30 -19.24 -5.85
CA GLY A 200 -16.50 -18.50 -6.26
C GLY A 200 -17.72 -18.66 -5.36
N SER A 201 -17.87 -19.82 -4.72
CA SER A 201 -18.99 -20.14 -3.83
C SER A 201 -18.83 -19.59 -2.42
N HIS A 202 -17.63 -19.12 -2.04
CA HIS A 202 -17.34 -18.70 -0.68
C HIS A 202 -17.77 -17.24 -0.42
N ALA A 203 -18.34 -16.96 0.75
CA ALA A 203 -18.84 -15.63 1.12
C ALA A 203 -17.74 -14.54 1.08
N ALA A 204 -16.50 -14.92 1.43
CA ALA A 204 -15.34 -14.02 1.45
C ALA A 204 -14.74 -13.69 0.05
N LEU A 205 -15.31 -14.19 -1.06
CA LEU A 205 -14.78 -13.94 -2.41
C LEU A 205 -14.58 -12.44 -2.69
N ARG A 206 -15.59 -11.63 -2.38
CA ARG A 206 -15.57 -10.18 -2.65
C ARG A 206 -14.51 -9.46 -1.82
N GLU A 207 -14.28 -9.92 -0.58
CA GLU A 207 -13.23 -9.39 0.30
C GLU A 207 -11.85 -9.66 -0.29
N GLU A 208 -11.62 -10.88 -0.79
CA GLU A 208 -10.37 -11.25 -1.45
C GLU A 208 -10.14 -10.46 -2.74
N MET A 209 -11.19 -10.24 -3.54
CA MET A 209 -11.10 -9.43 -4.75
C MET A 209 -10.80 -7.95 -4.44
N ALA A 210 -11.42 -7.40 -3.38
CA ALA A 210 -11.15 -6.04 -2.93
C ALA A 210 -9.71 -5.89 -2.41
N TYR A 211 -9.23 -6.89 -1.67
CA TYR A 211 -7.84 -6.96 -1.23
C TYR A 211 -6.86 -6.99 -2.42
N GLU A 212 -7.13 -7.85 -3.42
CA GLU A 212 -6.34 -7.92 -4.66
C GLU A 212 -6.27 -6.55 -5.34
N SER A 213 -7.43 -5.93 -5.61
CA SER A 213 -7.52 -4.63 -6.28
C SER A 213 -6.81 -3.51 -5.54
N TYR A 214 -6.88 -3.49 -4.22
CA TYR A 214 -6.20 -2.47 -3.42
C TYR A 214 -4.68 -2.54 -3.59
N HIS A 215 -4.11 -3.75 -3.53
CA HIS A 215 -2.66 -3.94 -3.62
C HIS A 215 -2.13 -3.83 -5.05
N MET A 216 -2.88 -4.38 -6.00
CA MET A 216 -2.48 -4.51 -7.38
C MET A 216 -2.88 -3.31 -8.25
N GLN A 217 -3.79 -2.46 -7.77
CA GLN A 217 -4.22 -1.24 -8.46
C GLN A 217 -4.82 -1.51 -9.86
N HIS A 218 -5.62 -2.58 -10.00
CA HIS A 218 -6.46 -2.85 -11.18
C HIS A 218 -7.91 -3.10 -10.77
N CYS A 219 -8.80 -3.28 -11.75
CA CYS A 219 -10.25 -3.14 -11.58
C CYS A 219 -11.00 -4.35 -11.01
N LEU A 220 -10.31 -5.46 -10.70
CA LEU A 220 -10.94 -6.76 -10.36
C LEU A 220 -11.98 -6.68 -9.24
N GLY A 221 -11.67 -6.02 -8.13
CA GLY A 221 -12.51 -5.76 -6.97
C GLY A 221 -12.93 -4.29 -6.84
N GLN A 222 -13.10 -3.57 -7.96
CA GLN A 222 -13.69 -2.24 -7.94
C GLN A 222 -15.21 -2.33 -7.79
N PHE A 223 -15.66 -2.38 -6.53
CA PHE A 223 -17.07 -2.34 -6.18
C PHE A 223 -17.59 -0.90 -6.11
N ALA A 224 -18.85 -0.71 -6.52
CA ALA A 224 -19.52 0.58 -6.42
C ALA A 224 -19.78 0.94 -4.95
N ASP A 225 -20.34 0.00 -4.18
CA ASP A 225 -20.38 0.09 -2.73
C ASP A 225 -19.15 -0.61 -2.14
N ARG A 226 -18.19 0.19 -1.66
CA ARG A 226 -16.92 -0.29 -1.09
C ARG A 226 -17.05 -0.84 0.33
N ARG A 227 -18.17 -0.60 1.01
CA ARG A 227 -18.43 -1.11 2.37
C ARG A 227 -19.11 -2.46 2.31
N GLN A 228 -20.11 -2.60 1.45
CA GLN A 228 -20.82 -3.86 1.23
C GLN A 228 -20.14 -4.76 0.19
N LEU A 229 -19.16 -4.21 -0.55
CA LEU A 229 -18.48 -4.86 -1.68
C LEU A 229 -19.47 -5.32 -2.75
N ARG A 230 -20.39 -4.43 -3.14
CA ARG A 230 -21.45 -4.74 -4.10
C ARG A 230 -21.49 -3.77 -5.28
N GLY A 231 -21.98 -4.28 -6.40
CA GLY A 231 -22.18 -3.52 -7.64
C GLY A 231 -20.87 -3.04 -8.29
N GLY A 232 -20.99 -2.34 -9.41
CA GLY A 232 -19.83 -1.91 -10.19
C GLY A 232 -19.17 -3.07 -10.96
N TYR A 233 -17.96 -2.84 -11.44
CA TYR A 233 -17.23 -3.80 -12.28
C TYR A 233 -16.83 -5.06 -11.51
N GLY A 234 -16.47 -4.91 -10.22
CA GLY A 234 -16.10 -6.06 -9.37
C GLY A 234 -17.24 -7.07 -9.16
N GLU A 235 -18.49 -6.62 -9.19
CA GLU A 235 -19.65 -7.52 -9.10
C GLU A 235 -19.72 -8.48 -10.29
N GLN A 236 -19.44 -8.00 -11.51
CA GLN A 236 -19.48 -8.81 -12.72
C GLN A 236 -18.46 -9.95 -12.67
N TYR A 237 -17.27 -9.70 -12.12
CA TYR A 237 -16.26 -10.75 -11.90
C TYR A 237 -16.71 -11.71 -10.82
N ALA A 238 -17.23 -11.22 -9.69
CA ALA A 238 -17.68 -12.06 -8.59
C ALA A 238 -18.80 -13.02 -9.05
N GLU A 239 -19.75 -12.52 -9.85
CA GLU A 239 -20.81 -13.33 -10.45
C GLU A 239 -20.25 -14.31 -11.49
N ALA A 240 -19.35 -13.89 -12.37
CA ALA A 240 -18.76 -14.78 -13.37
C ALA A 240 -17.96 -15.94 -12.73
N VAL A 241 -17.25 -15.68 -11.63
CA VAL A 241 -16.55 -16.74 -10.88
C VAL A 241 -17.54 -17.65 -10.16
N ARG A 242 -18.58 -17.09 -9.52
CA ARG A 242 -19.63 -17.88 -8.85
C ARG A 242 -20.39 -18.78 -9.84
N ASP A 243 -20.70 -18.28 -11.02
CA ASP A 243 -21.45 -18.99 -12.05
C ASP A 243 -20.56 -19.97 -12.85
N GLY A 244 -19.27 -20.07 -12.54
CA GLY A 244 -18.32 -20.96 -13.22
C GLY A 244 -17.94 -20.53 -14.64
N ARG A 245 -18.32 -19.32 -15.06
CA ARG A 245 -17.98 -18.74 -16.37
C ARG A 245 -16.55 -18.19 -16.41
N LEU A 246 -15.99 -17.88 -15.24
CA LEU A 246 -14.65 -17.34 -15.07
C LEU A 246 -13.91 -18.09 -13.97
N ARG A 247 -12.63 -18.37 -14.19
CA ARG A 247 -11.71 -18.81 -13.13
C ARG A 247 -10.70 -17.71 -12.88
N LEU A 248 -10.48 -17.41 -11.62
CA LEU A 248 -9.65 -16.29 -11.20
C LEU A 248 -8.55 -16.82 -10.29
N PHE A 249 -7.32 -16.35 -10.52
CA PHE A 249 -6.15 -16.77 -9.78
C PHE A 249 -5.31 -15.57 -9.36
N THR A 250 -4.53 -15.73 -8.30
CA THR A 250 -3.57 -14.75 -7.81
C THR A 250 -2.27 -15.43 -7.39
N LEU A 251 -1.13 -14.88 -7.80
CA LEU A 251 0.19 -15.23 -7.25
C LEU A 251 0.45 -14.32 -6.05
N ARG A 252 0.58 -14.92 -4.86
CA ARG A 252 0.88 -14.20 -3.63
C ARG A 252 2.23 -14.61 -3.06
N GLY A 253 3.02 -13.60 -2.68
CA GLY A 253 4.34 -13.77 -2.08
C GLY A 253 4.30 -13.78 -0.55
N ALA A 254 5.44 -13.47 0.05
CA ALA A 254 5.57 -13.35 1.50
C ALA A 254 4.57 -12.31 2.07
N GLY A 255 3.97 -12.64 3.22
CA GLY A 255 2.97 -11.77 3.85
C GLY A 255 1.64 -11.68 3.10
N ASN A 256 1.31 -12.69 2.26
CA ASN A 256 0.07 -12.77 1.50
C ASN A 256 -0.11 -11.62 0.48
N GLN A 257 1.00 -10.99 0.05
CA GLN A 257 0.95 -9.86 -0.86
C GLN A 257 0.77 -10.33 -2.32
N PRO A 258 -0.23 -9.82 -3.06
CA PRO A 258 -0.44 -10.20 -4.44
C PRO A 258 0.55 -9.54 -5.39
N HIS A 259 0.91 -10.28 -6.44
CA HIS A 259 1.91 -9.91 -7.44
C HIS A 259 1.44 -10.12 -8.88
N VAL A 260 0.57 -11.10 -9.12
CA VAL A 260 -0.03 -11.38 -10.42
C VAL A 260 -1.48 -11.80 -10.22
N THR A 261 -2.38 -11.29 -11.05
CA THR A 261 -3.78 -11.72 -11.15
C THR A 261 -4.01 -12.32 -12.53
N ILE A 262 -4.60 -13.50 -12.59
CA ILE A 262 -4.88 -14.22 -13.83
C ILE A 262 -6.37 -14.51 -13.91
N SER A 263 -7.02 -14.15 -15.01
CA SER A 263 -8.43 -14.45 -15.26
C SER A 263 -8.55 -15.29 -16.52
N LEU A 264 -9.26 -16.42 -16.42
CA LEU A 264 -9.49 -17.35 -17.52
C LEU A 264 -10.99 -17.56 -17.73
N SER A 265 -11.50 -17.28 -18.93
CA SER A 265 -12.89 -17.60 -19.24
C SER A 265 -13.08 -19.09 -19.53
N MET A 266 -14.20 -19.62 -19.07
CA MET A 266 -14.64 -20.98 -19.34
C MET A 266 -15.48 -20.98 -20.61
N ARG A 267 -14.99 -21.64 -21.67
CA ARG A 267 -15.70 -21.82 -22.95
C ARG A 267 -15.96 -23.30 -23.20
N ALA A 268 -16.83 -23.60 -24.17
CA ALA A 268 -17.14 -24.98 -24.56
C ALA A 268 -15.90 -25.76 -25.04
N ASP A 269 -14.90 -25.06 -25.58
CA ASP A 269 -13.66 -25.64 -26.10
C ASP A 269 -12.48 -25.57 -25.11
N GLY A 270 -12.72 -25.17 -23.85
CA GLY A 270 -11.71 -25.16 -22.80
C GLY A 270 -11.51 -23.79 -22.13
N LEU A 271 -10.43 -23.68 -21.36
CA LEU A 271 -10.03 -22.44 -20.70
C LEU A 271 -9.36 -21.50 -21.69
N ARG A 272 -9.71 -20.23 -21.66
CA ARG A 272 -9.05 -19.18 -22.45
C ARG A 272 -8.54 -18.08 -21.56
N ILE A 273 -7.41 -17.51 -21.93
CA ILE A 273 -6.81 -16.39 -21.19
C ILE A 273 -7.62 -15.13 -21.52
N ASP A 274 -8.23 -14.53 -20.49
CA ASP A 274 -8.85 -13.21 -20.63
C ASP A 274 -7.83 -12.12 -20.29
N GLN A 275 -7.11 -12.28 -19.17
CA GLN A 275 -6.12 -11.31 -18.69
C GLN A 275 -5.05 -11.96 -17.80
N ILE A 276 -3.83 -11.43 -17.87
CA ILE A 276 -2.74 -11.71 -16.92
C ILE A 276 -2.11 -10.37 -16.52
N LYS A 277 -2.40 -9.89 -15.32
CA LYS A 277 -2.01 -8.54 -14.89
C LYS A 277 -1.13 -8.56 -13.65
N GLY A 278 -0.11 -7.73 -13.68
CA GLY A 278 0.65 -7.26 -12.53
C GLY A 278 0.08 -5.95 -11.97
N LYS A 279 0.93 -5.22 -11.26
CA LYS A 279 0.57 -3.93 -10.65
C LYS A 279 0.20 -2.89 -11.73
N GLN A 280 -0.78 -2.02 -11.42
CA GLN A 280 -1.24 -0.92 -12.29
C GLN A 280 -1.79 -1.39 -13.66
N ASN A 281 -2.42 -2.55 -13.70
CA ASN A 281 -3.04 -3.11 -14.90
C ASN A 281 -2.07 -3.33 -16.09
N ARG A 282 -0.77 -3.48 -15.80
CA ARG A 282 0.25 -3.88 -16.78
C ARG A 282 0.45 -5.39 -16.73
N HIS A 283 1.11 -5.98 -17.72
CA HIS A 283 1.56 -7.37 -17.60
C HIS A 283 2.54 -7.51 -16.42
N PRO A 284 2.69 -8.71 -15.84
CA PRO A 284 3.65 -8.96 -14.78
C PRO A 284 5.09 -8.57 -15.14
N VAL A 285 5.87 -8.21 -14.13
CA VAL A 285 7.30 -7.93 -14.28
C VAL A 285 8.07 -9.23 -14.53
N ARG A 286 9.23 -9.12 -15.18
CA ARG A 286 10.09 -10.26 -15.58
C ARG A 286 10.35 -11.28 -14.47
N ARG A 287 10.44 -10.83 -13.21
CA ARG A 287 10.62 -11.71 -12.05
C ARG A 287 9.58 -12.82 -11.95
N TYR A 288 8.33 -12.55 -12.34
CA TYR A 288 7.21 -13.49 -12.19
C TYR A 288 6.88 -14.26 -13.46
N THR A 289 7.60 -14.02 -14.57
CA THR A 289 7.25 -14.62 -15.86
C THR A 289 7.34 -16.13 -15.82
N ASP A 290 8.36 -16.70 -15.17
CA ASP A 290 8.49 -18.17 -15.07
C ASP A 290 7.42 -18.79 -14.17
N ASP A 291 7.01 -18.12 -13.09
CA ASP A 291 5.88 -18.56 -12.25
C ASP A 291 4.58 -18.65 -13.09
N VAL A 292 4.34 -17.64 -13.95
CA VAL A 292 3.19 -17.65 -14.87
C VAL A 292 3.34 -18.74 -15.93
N ARG A 293 4.52 -18.95 -16.50
CA ARG A 293 4.78 -20.03 -17.46
C ARG A 293 4.48 -21.40 -16.85
N GLN A 294 4.95 -21.66 -15.62
CA GLN A 294 4.69 -22.90 -14.89
C GLN A 294 3.20 -23.10 -14.66
N PHE A 295 2.48 -22.04 -14.28
CA PHE A 295 1.03 -22.06 -14.13
C PHE A 295 0.30 -22.40 -15.43
N LEU A 296 0.65 -21.74 -16.54
CA LEU A 296 0.03 -21.98 -17.84
C LEU A 296 0.27 -23.40 -18.33
N ARG A 297 1.46 -23.98 -18.05
CA ARG A 297 1.75 -25.39 -18.35
C ARG A 297 0.94 -26.35 -17.47
N ALA A 298 0.76 -26.03 -16.18
CA ALA A 298 0.03 -26.88 -15.25
C ALA A 298 -1.48 -26.89 -15.53
N LEU A 299 -2.05 -25.73 -15.89
CA LEU A 299 -3.48 -25.58 -16.11
C LEU A 299 -3.90 -25.85 -17.57
N ALA A 300 -2.95 -25.74 -18.50
CA ALA A 300 -3.11 -25.98 -19.93
C ALA A 300 -4.33 -25.26 -20.53
N PRO A 301 -4.44 -23.91 -20.41
CA PRO A 301 -5.43 -23.18 -21.18
C PRO A 301 -5.13 -23.32 -22.68
N LYS A 302 -6.15 -23.09 -23.49
CA LYS A 302 -6.04 -23.14 -24.94
C LYS A 302 -4.90 -22.24 -25.43
N GLY A 303 -4.06 -22.80 -26.28
CA GLY A 303 -2.92 -22.12 -26.85
C GLY A 303 -3.32 -21.05 -27.84
N GLU A 304 -3.32 -19.80 -27.39
CA GLU A 304 -3.70 -18.64 -28.20
C GLU A 304 -2.75 -17.48 -27.93
N ARG A 305 -2.60 -16.59 -28.90
CA ARG A 305 -1.78 -15.38 -28.72
C ARG A 305 -2.50 -14.43 -27.76
N HIS A 306 -1.77 -13.93 -26.76
CA HIS A 306 -2.33 -13.03 -25.77
C HIS A 306 -1.36 -11.89 -25.45
N PRO A 307 -1.78 -10.61 -25.56
CA PRO A 307 -0.88 -9.46 -25.37
C PRO A 307 -0.16 -9.43 -24.01
N ASP A 308 -0.83 -9.87 -22.93
CA ASP A 308 -0.17 -9.92 -21.61
C ASP A 308 0.92 -11.00 -21.53
N CYS A 309 0.75 -12.13 -22.25
CA CYS A 309 1.78 -13.16 -22.33
C CYS A 309 2.96 -12.64 -23.14
N GLU A 310 2.66 -12.07 -24.31
CA GLU A 310 3.66 -11.51 -25.21
C GLU A 310 4.46 -10.39 -24.53
N GLY A 311 3.81 -9.48 -23.80
CA GLY A 311 4.50 -8.42 -23.05
C GLY A 311 5.48 -8.94 -21.98
N MET A 312 5.30 -10.18 -21.50
CA MET A 312 6.27 -10.84 -20.62
C MET A 312 7.37 -11.61 -21.36
N GLY A 313 7.24 -11.75 -22.68
CA GLY A 313 8.08 -12.60 -23.53
C GLY A 313 7.62 -14.06 -23.61
N LEU A 314 6.37 -14.35 -23.24
CA LEU A 314 5.78 -15.70 -23.31
C LEU A 314 4.90 -15.86 -24.55
N VAL A 315 5.04 -17.02 -25.20
CA VAL A 315 4.25 -17.41 -26.36
C VAL A 315 3.83 -18.88 -26.24
N PHE A 316 2.72 -19.24 -26.88
CA PHE A 316 2.34 -20.63 -27.04
C PHE A 316 2.94 -21.16 -28.35
N GLU A 317 3.88 -22.10 -28.31
CA GLU A 317 4.41 -22.75 -29.50
C GLU A 317 3.58 -24.01 -29.81
N PRO A 318 2.81 -24.03 -30.91
CA PRO A 318 2.02 -25.20 -31.29
C PRO A 318 2.91 -26.31 -31.86
N GLU A 319 2.55 -27.58 -31.64
CA GLU A 319 3.29 -28.74 -32.19
C GLU A 319 3.28 -28.79 -33.71
N ALA A 320 2.20 -28.30 -34.32
CA ALA A 320 2.04 -28.12 -35.76
C ALA A 320 1.30 -26.81 -36.05
N PRO A 321 1.46 -26.18 -37.23
CA PRO A 321 0.75 -24.95 -37.57
C PRO A 321 -0.77 -25.10 -37.38
N GLY A 322 -1.36 -24.27 -36.50
CA GLY A 322 -2.79 -24.29 -36.19
C GLY A 322 -3.23 -25.36 -35.19
N ALA A 323 -2.30 -26.15 -34.62
CA ALA A 323 -2.62 -27.12 -33.58
C ALA A 323 -3.03 -26.42 -32.27
N ALA A 324 -4.03 -27.00 -31.60
CA ALA A 324 -4.43 -26.57 -30.26
C ALA A 324 -3.51 -27.13 -29.15
N VAL A 325 -2.66 -28.10 -29.51
CA VAL A 325 -1.68 -28.74 -28.63
C VAL A 325 -0.30 -28.15 -28.90
N GLY A 326 0.46 -27.93 -27.83
CA GLY A 326 1.71 -27.19 -27.85
C GLY A 326 2.18 -26.84 -26.46
N GLU A 327 3.18 -25.98 -26.37
CA GLU A 327 3.79 -25.59 -25.11
C GLU A 327 3.87 -24.07 -24.95
N TRP A 328 3.57 -23.59 -23.74
CA TRP A 328 3.93 -22.24 -23.32
C TRP A 328 5.44 -22.16 -23.10
N THR A 329 6.11 -21.28 -23.84
CA THR A 329 7.58 -21.11 -23.82
C THR A 329 7.96 -19.63 -23.88
N PHE A 330 9.24 -19.32 -23.63
CA PHE A 330 9.78 -18.00 -23.89
C PHE A 330 9.99 -17.81 -25.39
N VAL A 331 9.78 -16.59 -25.88
CA VAL A 331 10.00 -16.23 -27.29
C VAL A 331 11.44 -16.53 -27.74
N THR A 332 12.41 -16.47 -26.82
CA THR A 332 13.82 -16.80 -27.06
C THR A 332 14.07 -18.30 -27.25
N ASP A 333 13.16 -19.14 -26.78
CA ASP A 333 13.29 -20.59 -26.75
C ASP A 333 12.38 -21.27 -27.79
N VAL A 334 11.75 -20.48 -28.67
CA VAL A 334 10.93 -20.97 -29.78
C VAL A 334 11.80 -21.77 -30.73
N ARG A 335 11.37 -22.99 -31.03
CA ARG A 335 12.11 -23.95 -31.87
C ARG A 335 11.78 -23.76 -33.34
N SER A 336 10.54 -23.45 -33.67
CA SER A 336 10.09 -23.26 -35.05
C SER A 336 10.45 -21.86 -35.57
N PRO A 337 11.36 -21.73 -36.56
CA PRO A 337 11.73 -20.43 -37.11
C PRO A 337 10.56 -19.72 -37.78
N ASP A 338 9.70 -20.46 -38.47
CA ASP A 338 8.51 -19.91 -39.14
C ASP A 338 7.51 -19.35 -38.11
N TYR A 339 7.33 -20.06 -37.00
CA TYR A 339 6.47 -19.58 -35.92
C TYR A 339 7.06 -18.34 -35.25
N LEU A 340 8.36 -18.34 -34.98
CA LEU A 340 9.05 -17.18 -34.42
C LEU A 340 8.89 -15.96 -35.32
N LEU A 341 9.09 -16.10 -36.63
CA LEU A 341 8.89 -15.02 -37.60
C LEU A 341 7.43 -14.54 -37.62
N SER A 342 6.46 -15.45 -37.55
CA SER A 342 5.04 -15.11 -37.45
C SER A 342 4.74 -14.25 -36.21
N VAL A 343 5.20 -14.68 -35.03
CA VAL A 343 5.05 -13.92 -33.78
C VAL A 343 5.70 -12.54 -33.88
N MET A 344 6.94 -12.49 -34.35
CA MET A 344 7.75 -11.28 -34.42
C MET A 344 7.23 -10.28 -35.45
N SER A 345 6.60 -10.75 -36.53
CA SER A 345 6.02 -9.87 -37.57
C SER A 345 4.91 -8.96 -37.02
N ALA A 346 4.17 -9.43 -36.02
CA ALA A 346 3.12 -8.67 -35.35
C ALA A 346 3.61 -7.94 -34.08
N ASN A 347 4.75 -8.36 -33.50
CA ASN A 347 5.25 -7.87 -32.21
C ASN A 347 6.76 -7.67 -32.18
N PHE A 348 7.25 -6.68 -32.92
CA PHE A 348 8.67 -6.37 -32.96
C PHE A 348 9.27 -5.96 -31.60
N HIS A 349 8.46 -5.49 -30.65
CA HIS A 349 8.92 -5.14 -29.30
C HIS A 349 9.47 -6.34 -28.52
N LEU A 350 9.09 -7.56 -28.89
CA LEU A 350 9.60 -8.78 -28.25
C LEU A 350 11.10 -8.99 -28.48
N ILE A 351 11.68 -8.27 -29.44
CA ILE A 351 13.13 -8.33 -29.69
C ILE A 351 13.94 -7.90 -28.47
N GLU A 352 13.36 -7.11 -27.56
CA GLU A 352 13.97 -6.66 -26.31
C GLU A 352 14.25 -7.82 -25.33
N HIS A 353 13.63 -8.98 -25.52
CA HIS A 353 13.89 -10.19 -24.73
C HIS A 353 15.14 -10.95 -25.20
N PHE A 354 15.65 -10.67 -26.40
CA PHE A 354 16.84 -11.33 -26.94
C PHE A 354 18.09 -10.53 -26.54
N GLU A 355 19.03 -11.18 -25.85
CA GLU A 355 20.34 -10.58 -25.59
C GLU A 355 21.12 -10.36 -26.90
N GLN A 356 21.03 -11.33 -27.80
CA GLN A 356 21.58 -11.29 -29.15
C GLN A 356 20.48 -11.70 -30.16
N PRO A 357 19.73 -10.74 -30.72
CA PRO A 357 18.68 -11.04 -31.67
C PRO A 357 19.25 -11.72 -32.93
N PRO A 358 18.66 -12.84 -33.41
CA PRO A 358 19.06 -13.46 -34.67
C PRO A 358 18.98 -12.48 -35.84
N ALA A 359 19.94 -12.56 -36.77
CA ALA A 359 20.00 -11.65 -37.93
C ALA A 359 18.68 -11.59 -38.72
N VAL A 360 17.98 -12.72 -38.85
CA VAL A 360 16.67 -12.78 -39.53
C VAL A 360 15.60 -11.88 -38.86
N LEU A 361 15.61 -11.77 -37.53
CA LEU A 361 14.69 -10.89 -36.80
C LEU A 361 15.10 -9.43 -36.94
N GLN A 362 16.39 -9.15 -37.05
CA GLN A 362 16.90 -7.81 -37.31
C GLN A 362 16.55 -7.34 -38.74
N TRP A 363 16.60 -8.23 -39.74
CA TRP A 363 16.11 -7.96 -41.10
C TRP A 363 14.60 -7.66 -41.11
N LEU A 364 13.82 -8.45 -40.36
CA LEU A 364 12.38 -8.20 -40.20
C LEU A 364 12.12 -6.84 -39.52
N LEU A 365 12.92 -6.50 -38.52
CA LEU A 365 12.85 -5.21 -37.83
C LEU A 365 13.21 -4.05 -38.77
N LEU A 366 14.27 -4.17 -39.57
CA LEU A 366 14.66 -3.16 -40.56
C LEU A 366 13.52 -2.87 -41.54
N ARG A 367 12.81 -3.91 -41.99
CA ARG A 367 11.69 -3.78 -42.91
C ARG A 367 10.44 -3.15 -42.27
N ASN A 368 10.06 -3.61 -41.08
CA ASN A 368 8.75 -3.28 -40.51
C ASN A 368 8.80 -2.12 -39.49
N ALA A 369 9.92 -1.94 -38.80
CA ALA A 369 10.10 -0.92 -37.77
C ALA A 369 11.57 -0.45 -37.72
N PRO A 370 12.09 0.17 -38.80
CA PRO A 370 13.51 0.53 -38.92
C PRO A 370 14.04 1.42 -37.78
N HIS A 371 13.18 2.28 -37.23
CA HIS A 371 13.51 3.14 -36.09
C HIS A 371 13.79 2.36 -34.78
N ALA A 372 13.32 1.11 -34.66
CA ALA A 372 13.58 0.26 -33.50
C ALA A 372 14.94 -0.43 -33.58
N LEU A 373 15.59 -0.47 -34.76
CA LEU A 373 16.90 -1.08 -34.96
C LEU A 373 17.96 -0.42 -34.07
N GLY A 374 17.85 0.90 -33.87
CA GLY A 374 18.76 1.65 -33.00
C GLY A 374 18.63 1.36 -31.50
N ARG A 375 17.62 0.59 -31.08
CA ARG A 375 17.48 0.14 -29.69
C ARG A 375 18.22 -1.17 -29.41
N LEU A 376 18.68 -1.85 -30.46
CA LEU A 376 19.42 -3.09 -30.32
C LEU A 376 20.82 -2.80 -29.79
N ARG A 377 21.28 -3.62 -28.83
CA ARG A 377 22.66 -3.53 -28.31
C ARG A 377 23.69 -3.90 -29.37
N GLN A 378 23.32 -4.80 -30.27
CA GLN A 378 24.16 -5.29 -31.35
C GLN A 378 23.31 -5.43 -32.61
N ILE A 379 23.87 -4.95 -33.73
CA ILE A 379 23.27 -5.09 -35.05
C ILE A 379 24.23 -5.94 -35.89
N ASP A 380 23.68 -6.93 -36.58
CA ASP A 380 24.42 -7.76 -37.53
C ASP A 380 25.07 -6.90 -38.61
N PRO A 381 26.34 -7.13 -39.00
CA PRO A 381 27.05 -6.29 -39.95
C PRO A 381 26.33 -6.11 -41.30
N ALA A 382 25.67 -7.16 -41.80
CA ALA A 382 24.95 -7.10 -43.07
C ALA A 382 23.68 -6.25 -42.95
N VAL A 383 22.96 -6.39 -41.83
CA VAL A 383 21.79 -5.56 -41.52
C VAL A 383 22.20 -4.10 -41.33
N ALA A 384 23.31 -3.83 -40.65
CA ALA A 384 23.83 -2.48 -40.44
C ALA A 384 24.24 -1.81 -41.77
N ALA A 385 24.87 -2.57 -42.68
CA ALA A 385 25.22 -2.08 -44.01
C ALA A 385 23.97 -1.71 -44.83
N ALA A 386 22.96 -2.57 -44.85
CA ALA A 386 21.70 -2.28 -45.54
C ALA A 386 20.93 -1.13 -44.89
N ALA A 387 20.92 -1.04 -43.56
CA ALA A 387 20.28 0.05 -42.85
C ALA A 387 20.92 1.42 -43.19
N ARG A 388 22.25 1.50 -43.37
CA ARG A 388 22.93 2.72 -43.81
C ARG A 388 22.56 3.16 -45.23
N GLN A 389 22.21 2.20 -46.10
CA GLN A 389 21.79 2.49 -47.48
C GLN A 389 20.31 2.90 -47.55
N THR A 390 19.48 2.41 -46.63
CA THR A 390 18.02 2.56 -46.68
C THR A 390 17.47 3.63 -45.73
N LEU A 391 18.20 3.98 -44.68
CA LEU A 391 17.77 4.96 -43.67
C LEU A 391 18.59 6.25 -43.78
N SER A 392 17.94 7.39 -43.55
CA SER A 392 18.59 8.70 -43.50
C SER A 392 19.69 8.72 -42.41
N GLY A 393 20.82 9.38 -42.67
CA GLY A 393 22.08 9.26 -41.92
C GLY A 393 22.06 9.47 -40.40
N ASN A 394 20.96 9.96 -39.80
CA ASN A 394 20.80 10.15 -38.36
C ASN A 394 20.02 9.01 -37.65
N ALA A 395 19.61 7.95 -38.35
CA ALA A 395 18.70 6.93 -37.82
C ALA A 395 19.38 5.76 -37.08
N LEU A 396 20.70 5.58 -37.22
CA LEU A 396 21.43 4.47 -36.61
C LEU A 396 22.33 4.97 -35.47
N PRO A 397 22.46 4.22 -34.35
CA PRO A 397 23.50 4.48 -33.37
C PRO A 397 24.85 4.39 -34.08
N VAL A 398 25.74 5.35 -33.81
CA VAL A 398 27.14 5.22 -34.19
C VAL A 398 27.63 3.90 -33.61
N ALA A 399 27.98 2.95 -34.49
CA ALA A 399 28.56 1.69 -34.05
C ALA A 399 29.72 2.03 -33.12
N GLN A 400 29.62 1.66 -31.84
CA GLN A 400 30.77 1.67 -30.97
C GLN A 400 31.67 0.56 -31.49
N HIS A 401 32.57 0.93 -32.41
CA HIS A 401 33.68 0.08 -32.77
C HIS A 401 34.38 -0.29 -31.46
N PRO A 402 34.57 -1.59 -31.14
CA PRO A 402 35.49 -1.94 -30.08
C PRO A 402 36.81 -1.24 -30.40
N ALA A 403 37.38 -0.55 -29.41
CA ALA A 403 38.60 0.23 -29.57
C ALA A 403 39.59 -0.57 -30.42
N ALA A 404 39.88 -0.05 -31.62
CA ALA A 404 40.78 -0.69 -32.55
C ALA A 404 42.14 -0.82 -31.88
N THR A 405 42.46 -2.03 -31.43
CA THR A 405 43.86 -2.40 -31.23
C THR A 405 44.44 -2.46 -32.64
N PRO A 406 45.57 -1.80 -32.96
CA PRO A 406 46.12 -1.84 -34.30
C PRO A 406 46.57 -3.27 -34.62
N ALA A 407 45.70 -4.04 -35.27
CA ALA A 407 46.02 -5.33 -35.82
C ALA A 407 46.71 -5.13 -37.17
N ALA A 408 47.80 -5.87 -37.39
CA ALA A 408 48.55 -5.92 -38.63
C ALA A 408 47.63 -6.21 -39.84
N PRO A 409 47.97 -5.72 -41.06
CA PRO A 409 47.11 -5.85 -42.23
C PRO A 409 46.87 -7.33 -42.55
N VAL A 410 45.61 -7.76 -42.40
CA VAL A 410 45.16 -9.11 -42.77
C VAL A 410 44.90 -9.11 -44.28
N ALA A 411 45.63 -9.92 -45.02
CA ALA A 411 45.38 -10.16 -46.44
C ALA A 411 44.07 -10.95 -46.61
N PHE A 412 43.14 -10.44 -47.41
CA PHE A 412 41.89 -11.13 -47.73
C PHE A 412 42.09 -12.03 -48.96
N ALA A 413 41.51 -13.22 -48.96
CA ALA A 413 41.47 -14.11 -50.11
C ALA A 413 40.09 -14.76 -50.25
N ILE A 414 39.63 -14.93 -51.49
CA ILE A 414 38.45 -15.76 -51.82
C ILE A 414 38.95 -16.94 -52.63
N GLU A 415 38.63 -18.16 -52.18
CA GLU A 415 39.02 -19.42 -52.85
C GLU A 415 40.53 -19.52 -53.15
N GLY A 416 41.37 -18.93 -52.30
CA GLY A 416 42.83 -18.96 -52.43
C GLY A 416 43.43 -17.88 -53.33
N ILE A 417 42.62 -16.98 -53.90
CA ILE A 417 43.09 -15.83 -54.68
C ILE A 417 43.17 -14.60 -53.75
N PRO A 418 44.36 -14.01 -53.54
CA PRO A 418 44.50 -12.82 -52.70
C PRO A 418 43.84 -11.61 -53.39
N ILE A 419 43.05 -10.87 -52.62
CA ILE A 419 42.40 -9.64 -53.06
C ILE A 419 43.29 -8.46 -52.72
N ASP A 420 43.61 -7.64 -53.73
CA ASP A 420 44.34 -6.39 -53.55
C ASP A 420 43.52 -5.43 -52.67
N PRO A 421 44.05 -4.98 -51.52
CA PRO A 421 43.37 -4.02 -50.65
C PRO A 421 42.98 -2.71 -51.36
N ALA A 422 43.66 -2.34 -52.44
CA ALA A 422 43.34 -1.16 -53.24
C ALA A 422 41.98 -1.27 -53.97
N LEU A 423 41.48 -2.49 -54.21
CA LEU A 423 40.17 -2.74 -54.82
C LEU A 423 39.01 -2.58 -53.82
N CYS A 424 39.30 -2.47 -52.53
CA CYS A 424 38.30 -2.31 -51.47
C CYS A 424 38.11 -0.84 -51.02
N GLY A 425 38.69 0.13 -51.74
CA GLY A 425 38.45 1.55 -51.50
C GLY A 425 37.04 1.98 -51.95
N PRO A 426 36.45 3.02 -51.33
CA PRO A 426 35.16 3.54 -51.77
C PRO A 426 35.25 4.03 -53.21
N LEU A 427 34.35 3.55 -54.08
CA LEU A 427 34.17 4.07 -55.43
C LEU A 427 33.73 5.53 -55.34
N VAL A 428 34.67 6.45 -55.58
CA VAL A 428 34.37 7.86 -55.80
C VAL A 428 33.89 7.97 -57.24
N LEU A 429 32.58 8.14 -57.42
CA LEU A 429 32.00 8.57 -58.69
C LEU A 429 32.28 10.08 -58.82
N ASP A 430 33.26 10.44 -59.64
CA ASP A 430 33.53 11.82 -60.03
C ASP A 430 32.29 12.39 -60.74
N SER A 431 31.59 13.30 -60.06
CA SER A 431 30.58 14.16 -60.68
C SER A 431 31.26 15.45 -61.10
N ALA A 432 31.76 15.49 -62.33
CA ALA A 432 32.20 16.74 -62.94
C ALA A 432 31.69 16.85 -64.38
N MET A 433 31.24 18.07 -64.70
CA MET A 433 31.05 18.65 -66.04
C MET A 433 29.68 18.45 -66.70
N HIS A 434 28.76 19.39 -66.45
CA HIS A 434 28.46 20.43 -67.45
C HIS A 434 27.78 21.61 -66.74
N GLY A 435 28.53 22.69 -66.56
CA GLY A 435 27.94 24.01 -66.49
C GLY A 435 27.72 24.50 -67.91
N ASP A 436 26.55 25.06 -68.17
CA ASP A 436 26.42 26.23 -69.03
C ASP A 436 25.25 27.09 -68.53
N GLU A 437 25.48 28.39 -68.66
CA GLU A 437 24.88 29.56 -68.02
C GLU A 437 23.43 29.91 -68.45
N PRO A 438 22.79 30.91 -67.80
CA PRO A 438 21.35 31.08 -67.78
C PRO A 438 20.79 31.97 -68.90
N CYS A 439 19.59 31.62 -69.36
CA CYS A 439 18.51 32.51 -69.79
C CYS A 439 17.17 31.78 -69.62
#